data_AF-A0A7V0Z5E3-F1
#
_entry.id   AF-A0A7V0Z5E3-F1
#
_cell.length_a   1.000
_cell.length_b   1.000
_cell.length_c   1.000
_cell.angle_alpha   90.00
_cell.angle_beta   90.00
_cell.angle_gamma   90.00
#
_symmetry.space_group_name_H-M   'P 1'
#
loop_
_entity.id
_entity.type
_entity.pdbx_description
1 polymer ?
#
loop_
_entity_poly.entity_id
_entity_poly.type
_entity_poly.pdbx_seq_one_letter_code
_entity_poly.pdbx_strand_id
1 'polypeptide(L)'
;MYYNQNAILLITGFFLCTGIIFFAGTRLSFYSDVIAEKSGLGRILIGLILVASITSLPEIVNSISAVTYVKVSDIAGGDLIGSCVFNLLIIAFLDLFYRKTPISSGAQTGHIISGNFGILQLSIVAIILFFGRNMPGFGWIGLNSFIFIFIYILGMGLIFQYDKESC
;
A
#
# COMPACT_ATOMS: atom_id res chain seq x y z
N MET A 1 -14.29 8.92 -27.74
CA MET A 1 -14.14 7.68 -28.53
C MET A 1 -14.41 6.40 -27.71
N TYR A 2 -15.27 6.44 -26.67
CA TYR A 2 -15.58 5.29 -25.76
C TYR A 2 -17.03 4.79 -25.87
N TYR A 3 -17.88 5.42 -26.69
CA TYR A 3 -19.34 5.24 -26.66
C TYR A 3 -19.86 4.03 -27.48
N ASN A 4 -18.99 3.32 -28.21
CA ASN A 4 -19.40 2.20 -29.09
C ASN A 4 -18.72 0.87 -28.71
N GLN A 5 -18.51 0.62 -27.43
CA GLN A 5 -18.05 -0.67 -26.92
C GLN A 5 -19.25 -1.37 -26.26
N ASN A 6 -19.54 -2.60 -26.70
CA ASN A 6 -20.61 -3.40 -26.11
C ASN A 6 -20.39 -3.50 -24.60
N ALA A 7 -21.32 -2.96 -23.81
CA ALA A 7 -21.20 -2.92 -22.34
C ALA A 7 -20.92 -4.32 -21.75
N ILE A 8 -21.47 -5.36 -22.38
CA ILE A 8 -21.19 -6.77 -22.05
C ILE A 8 -19.70 -7.09 -22.17
N LEU A 9 -19.02 -6.67 -23.23
CA LEU A 9 -17.60 -6.93 -23.43
C LEU A 9 -16.72 -6.21 -22.39
N LEU A 10 -17.10 -4.98 -21.99
CA LEU A 10 -16.43 -4.25 -20.91
C LEU A 10 -16.59 -4.94 -19.55
N ILE A 11 -17.81 -5.37 -19.24
CA ILE A 11 -18.12 -6.07 -17.98
C ILE A 11 -17.40 -7.42 -17.94
N THR A 12 -17.45 -8.20 -19.03
CA THR A 12 -16.72 -9.46 -19.13
C THR A 12 -15.21 -9.26 -19.00
N GLY A 13 -14.65 -8.24 -19.66
CA GLY A 13 -13.23 -7.89 -19.54
C GLY A 13 -12.85 -7.51 -18.12
N PHE A 14 -13.68 -6.73 -17.42
CA PHE A 14 -13.47 -6.35 -16.02
C PHE A 14 -13.37 -7.59 -15.11
N PHE A 15 -14.37 -8.47 -15.14
CA PHE A 15 -14.36 -9.68 -14.31
C PHE A 15 -13.21 -10.63 -14.64
N LEU A 16 -12.83 -10.73 -15.92
CA LEU A 16 -11.69 -11.53 -16.34
C LEU A 16 -10.38 -10.99 -15.77
N CYS A 17 -10.14 -9.68 -15.87
CA CYS A 17 -8.98 -9.02 -15.28
C CYS A 17 -8.96 -9.19 -13.75
N THR A 18 -10.09 -9.00 -13.07
CA THR A 18 -10.19 -9.23 -11.62
C THR A 18 -9.80 -10.66 -11.25
N GLY A 19 -10.28 -11.66 -12.00
CA GLY A 19 -9.92 -13.06 -11.78
C GLY A 19 -8.42 -13.32 -11.94
N ILE A 20 -7.79 -12.72 -12.97
CA ILE A 20 -6.34 -12.82 -13.18
C ILE A 20 -5.57 -12.19 -12.02
N ILE A 21 -5.95 -10.98 -11.59
CA ILE A 21 -5.30 -10.28 -10.47
C ILE A 21 -5.42 -11.11 -9.18
N PHE A 22 -6.59 -11.67 -8.89
CA PHE A 22 -6.79 -12.52 -7.72
C PHE A 22 -5.90 -13.77 -7.75
N PHE A 23 -5.85 -14.47 -8.89
CA PHE A 23 -5.00 -15.64 -9.04
C PHE A 23 -3.50 -15.29 -8.98
N ALA A 24 -3.09 -14.22 -9.64
CA ALA A 24 -1.71 -13.76 -9.60
C ALA A 24 -1.30 -13.36 -8.16
N GLY A 25 -2.12 -12.54 -7.49
CA GLY A 25 -1.88 -12.10 -6.12
C GLY A 25 -1.65 -13.25 -5.14
N THR A 26 -2.51 -14.27 -5.17
CA THR A 26 -2.35 -15.46 -4.33
C THR A 26 -1.05 -16.22 -4.60
N ARG A 27 -0.62 -16.33 -5.86
CA ARG A 27 0.67 -16.95 -6.23
C ARG A 27 1.86 -16.10 -5.80
N LEU A 28 1.78 -14.79 -5.97
CA LEU A 28 2.82 -13.84 -5.58
C LEU A 28 3.05 -13.83 -4.05
N SER A 29 1.99 -13.91 -3.24
CA SER A 29 2.12 -14.09 -1.79
C SER A 29 2.84 -15.41 -1.45
N PHE A 30 2.45 -16.52 -2.08
CA PHE A 30 3.11 -17.81 -1.87
C PHE A 30 4.60 -17.76 -2.23
N TYR A 31 4.97 -17.14 -3.35
CA TYR A 31 6.38 -16.98 -3.73
C TYR A 31 7.13 -16.11 -2.73
N SER A 32 6.51 -15.08 -2.18
CA SER A 32 7.11 -14.24 -1.14
C SER A 32 7.44 -15.06 0.10
N ASP A 33 6.54 -15.91 0.57
CA ASP A 33 6.80 -16.79 1.72
C ASP A 33 7.98 -17.76 1.46
N VAL A 34 8.04 -18.36 0.27
CA VAL A 34 9.15 -19.26 -0.11
C VAL A 34 10.47 -18.49 -0.22
N ILE A 35 10.46 -17.26 -0.70
CA ILE A 35 11.64 -16.40 -0.77
C ILE A 35 12.11 -16.05 0.66
N ALA A 36 11.20 -15.75 1.59
CA ALA A 36 11.55 -15.49 2.97
C ALA A 36 12.30 -16.68 3.60
N GLU A 37 11.74 -17.89 3.44
CA GLU A 37 12.33 -19.10 3.99
C GLU A 37 13.72 -19.41 3.40
N LYS A 38 13.90 -19.19 2.09
CA LYS A 38 15.18 -19.48 1.41
C LYS A 38 16.25 -18.41 1.57
N SER A 39 15.86 -17.15 1.73
CA SER A 39 16.80 -16.03 1.84
C SER A 39 17.33 -15.84 3.27
N GLY A 40 16.71 -16.48 4.27
CA GLY A 40 17.03 -16.25 5.68
C GLY A 40 16.63 -14.85 6.17
N LEU A 41 15.90 -14.08 5.35
CA LEU A 41 15.28 -12.83 5.76
C LEU A 41 13.99 -13.16 6.53
N GLY A 42 13.76 -12.48 7.66
CA GLY A 42 12.58 -12.72 8.48
C GLY A 42 11.28 -12.54 7.70
N ARG A 43 10.25 -13.33 8.05
CA ARG A 43 8.94 -13.30 7.38
C ARG A 43 8.29 -11.91 7.44
N ILE A 44 8.54 -11.16 8.52
CA ILE A 44 8.04 -9.80 8.71
C ILE A 44 8.59 -8.88 7.62
N LEU A 45 9.90 -8.97 7.35
CA LEU A 45 10.55 -8.08 6.39
C LEU A 45 10.12 -8.34 4.95
N ILE A 46 10.00 -9.61 4.58
CA ILE A 46 9.52 -10.01 3.26
C ILE A 46 8.04 -9.64 3.08
N GLY A 47 7.23 -9.83 4.12
CA GLY A 47 5.85 -9.33 4.13
C GLY A 47 5.78 -7.81 3.92
N LEU A 48 6.64 -7.06 4.61
CA LEU A 48 6.62 -5.60 4.54
C LEU A 48 7.16 -5.06 3.21
N ILE A 49 8.09 -5.75 2.54
CA ILE A 49 8.65 -5.29 1.27
C ILE A 49 7.92 -5.91 0.09
N LEU A 50 7.96 -7.24 -0.05
CA LEU A 50 7.45 -7.91 -1.25
C LEU A 50 5.93 -7.90 -1.26
N VAL A 51 5.29 -8.37 -0.19
CA VAL A 51 3.82 -8.45 -0.17
C VAL A 51 3.20 -7.06 -0.24
N ALA A 52 3.73 -6.08 0.50
CA ALA A 52 3.25 -4.69 0.42
C ALA A 52 3.47 -4.06 -0.97
N SER A 53 4.57 -4.37 -1.66
CA SER A 53 4.81 -3.90 -3.02
C SER A 53 3.76 -4.45 -3.98
N ILE A 54 3.47 -5.76 -3.90
CA ILE A 54 2.49 -6.44 -4.76
C ILE A 54 1.11 -5.82 -4.59
N THR A 55 0.69 -5.58 -3.35
CA THR A 55 -0.63 -5.01 -3.06
C THR A 55 -0.74 -3.55 -3.47
N SER A 56 0.38 -2.82 -3.61
CA SER A 56 0.42 -1.40 -3.99
C SER A 56 0.63 -1.17 -5.50
N LEU A 57 0.87 -2.23 -6.29
CA LEU A 57 1.06 -2.12 -7.73
C LEU A 57 -0.16 -1.51 -8.44
N PRO A 58 -1.42 -1.92 -8.16
CA PRO A 58 -2.58 -1.31 -8.78
C PRO A 58 -2.68 0.19 -8.51
N GLU A 59 -2.41 0.62 -7.29
CA GLU A 59 -2.43 2.03 -6.86
C GLU A 59 -1.37 2.85 -7.59
N ILE A 60 -0.17 2.30 -7.78
CA ILE A 60 0.89 2.97 -8.56
C ILE A 60 0.42 3.18 -10.00
N VAL A 61 -0.16 2.15 -10.62
CA VAL A 61 -0.67 2.23 -12.01
C VAL A 61 -1.81 3.25 -12.11
N ASN A 62 -2.73 3.26 -11.15
CA ASN A 62 -3.83 4.20 -11.10
C ASN A 62 -3.33 5.64 -10.89
N SER A 63 -2.41 5.84 -9.95
CA SER A 63 -1.80 7.14 -9.66
C SER A 63 -1.04 7.72 -10.85
N ILE A 64 -0.24 6.90 -11.54
CA ILE A 64 0.43 7.30 -12.79
C ILE A 64 -0.62 7.67 -13.84
N SER A 65 -1.64 6.84 -14.01
CA SER A 65 -2.69 7.09 -15.00
C SER A 65 -3.46 8.39 -14.73
N ALA A 66 -3.77 8.68 -13.47
CA ALA A 66 -4.44 9.90 -13.05
C ALA A 66 -3.59 11.15 -13.36
N VAL A 67 -2.29 11.10 -13.06
CA VAL A 67 -1.37 12.23 -13.31
C VAL A 67 -1.09 12.40 -14.80
N THR A 68 -0.87 11.31 -15.54
CA THR A 68 -0.49 11.36 -16.96
C THR A 68 -1.67 11.65 -17.89
N TYR A 69 -2.82 11.00 -17.69
CA TYR A 69 -3.96 11.10 -18.61
C TYR A 69 -5.03 12.08 -18.15
N VAL A 70 -5.28 12.19 -16.84
CA VAL A 70 -6.38 13.01 -16.30
C VAL A 70 -5.89 14.39 -15.87
N LYS A 71 -4.59 14.58 -15.58
CA LYS A 71 -3.96 15.82 -15.08
C LYS A 71 -4.60 16.38 -13.80
N VAL A 72 -5.30 15.54 -13.04
CA VAL A 72 -5.95 15.94 -11.79
C VAL A 72 -5.23 15.26 -10.62
N SER A 73 -4.35 16.01 -9.96
CA SER A 73 -3.59 15.52 -8.80
C SER A 73 -4.47 15.16 -7.61
N ASP A 74 -5.66 15.77 -7.50
CA ASP A 74 -6.62 15.48 -6.42
C ASP A 74 -7.15 14.04 -6.49
N ILE A 75 -7.24 13.45 -7.68
CA ILE A 75 -7.68 12.06 -7.86
C ILE A 75 -6.62 11.10 -7.27
N ALA A 76 -5.33 11.38 -7.48
CA ALA A 76 -4.25 10.56 -6.93
C ALA A 76 -4.19 10.66 -5.39
N GLY A 77 -4.43 11.85 -4.82
CA GLY A 77 -4.51 12.01 -3.36
C GLY A 77 -5.70 11.30 -2.73
N GLY A 78 -6.87 11.36 -3.38
CA GLY A 78 -8.07 10.64 -2.96
C GLY A 78 -7.93 9.12 -3.02
N ASP A 79 -7.26 8.60 -4.06
CA ASP A 79 -6.96 7.17 -4.21
C ASP A 79 -6.09 6.64 -3.06
N LEU A 80 -5.03 7.38 -2.72
CA LEU A 80 -4.10 6.99 -1.66
C LEU A 80 -4.79 6.91 -0.28
N ILE A 81 -5.56 7.93 0.09
CA ILE A 81 -6.31 7.94 1.37
C ILE A 81 -7.43 6.89 1.33
N GLY A 82 -8.14 6.78 0.21
CA GLY A 82 -9.21 5.82 0.02
C GLY A 82 -8.75 4.37 0.19
N SER A 83 -7.60 4.00 -0.40
CA SER A 83 -7.01 2.67 -0.25
C SER A 83 -6.66 2.36 1.20
N CYS A 84 -6.08 3.31 1.95
CA CYS A 84 -5.81 3.13 3.38
C CYS A 84 -7.09 2.85 4.20
N VAL A 85 -8.14 3.63 3.99
CA VAL A 85 -9.42 3.44 4.70
C VAL A 85 -10.07 2.12 4.31
N PHE A 86 -10.03 1.76 3.02
CA PHE A 86 -10.57 0.50 2.53
C PHE A 86 -9.83 -0.72 3.10
N ASN A 87 -8.50 -0.66 3.19
CA ASN A 87 -7.69 -1.73 3.79
C ASN A 87 -8.03 -1.95 5.27
N LEU A 88 -8.31 -0.89 6.04
CA LEU A 88 -8.78 -1.03 7.42
C LEU A 88 -10.18 -1.68 7.49
N LEU A 89 -11.05 -1.35 6.55
CA LEU A 89 -12.37 -1.97 6.42
C LEU A 89 -12.27 -3.46 6.09
N ILE A 90 -11.33 -3.88 5.24
CA ILE A 90 -11.06 -5.31 4.98
C ILE A 90 -10.70 -6.04 6.28
N ILE A 91 -9.79 -5.48 7.09
CA ILE A 91 -9.41 -6.08 8.39
C ILE A 91 -10.64 -6.21 9.31
N ALA A 92 -11.47 -5.16 9.40
CA ALA A 92 -12.69 -5.20 10.19
C ALA A 92 -13.67 -6.29 9.69
N PHE A 93 -13.84 -6.44 8.37
CA PHE A 93 -14.63 -7.53 7.81
C PHE A 93 -14.04 -8.90 8.14
N LEU A 94 -12.73 -9.08 8.00
CA LEU A 94 -12.07 -10.33 8.35
C LEU A 94 -12.25 -10.67 9.84
N ASP A 95 -12.16 -9.70 10.75
CA ASP A 95 -12.42 -9.90 12.19
C ASP A 95 -13.85 -10.40 12.46
N LEU A 96 -14.85 -9.95 11.69
CA LEU A 96 -16.23 -10.42 11.82
C LEU A 96 -16.39 -11.90 11.43
N PHE A 97 -15.65 -12.36 10.44
CA PHE A 97 -15.70 -13.75 9.97
C PHE A 97 -14.74 -14.67 10.74
N TYR A 98 -13.62 -14.14 11.25
CA TYR A 98 -12.58 -14.89 11.94
C TYR A 98 -12.87 -15.00 13.45
N ARG A 99 -13.76 -15.92 13.80
CA ARG A 99 -14.37 -16.10 15.15
C ARG A 99 -13.46 -16.54 16.31
N LYS A 100 -12.13 -16.57 16.16
CA LYS A 100 -11.22 -17.09 17.21
C LYS A 100 -10.58 -15.99 18.05
N THR A 101 -10.00 -14.99 17.40
CA THR A 101 -9.38 -13.81 18.02
C THR A 101 -9.42 -12.69 16.99
N PRO A 102 -9.66 -11.42 17.39
CA PRO A 102 -9.50 -10.29 16.48
C PRO A 102 -8.08 -10.31 15.90
N ILE A 103 -7.96 -10.37 14.58
CA ILE A 103 -6.68 -10.33 13.85
C ILE A 103 -5.93 -9.05 14.22
N SER A 104 -6.67 -7.96 14.45
CA SER A 104 -6.20 -6.69 15.00
C SER A 104 -5.43 -6.82 16.34
N SER A 105 -5.79 -7.79 17.19
CA SER A 105 -5.12 -8.04 18.48
C SER A 105 -3.90 -8.97 18.36
N GLY A 106 -3.89 -9.88 17.37
CA GLY A 106 -2.79 -10.84 17.15
C GLY A 106 -1.57 -10.24 16.43
N ALA A 107 -1.75 -9.15 15.68
CA ALA A 107 -0.68 -8.46 14.96
C ALA A 107 0.26 -7.62 15.88
N GLN A 108 -0.03 -7.55 17.19
CA GLN A 108 0.53 -6.54 18.09
C GLN A 108 2.03 -6.63 18.35
N THR A 109 2.69 -7.78 18.29
CA THR A 109 4.07 -7.88 18.82
C THR A 109 5.18 -7.56 17.81
N GLY A 110 4.93 -7.74 16.50
CA GLY A 110 5.95 -7.55 15.45
C GLY A 110 5.80 -6.28 14.59
N HIS A 111 4.63 -5.63 14.64
CA HIS A 111 4.28 -4.57 13.67
C HIS A 111 4.11 -3.17 14.29
N ILE A 112 4.43 -2.99 15.57
CA ILE A 112 4.31 -1.68 16.26
C ILE A 112 5.18 -0.62 15.57
N ILE A 113 6.42 -1.00 15.23
CA ILE A 113 7.37 -0.08 14.61
C ILE A 113 6.83 0.36 13.22
N SER A 114 6.41 -0.60 12.37
CA SER A 114 5.78 -0.28 11.07
C SER A 114 4.52 0.58 11.23
N GLY A 115 3.69 0.29 12.23
CA GLY A 115 2.47 1.06 12.49
C GLY A 115 2.77 2.51 12.87
N ASN A 116 3.74 2.74 13.74
CA ASN A 116 4.16 4.08 14.15
C ASN A 116 4.71 4.90 12.97
N PHE A 117 5.53 4.29 12.10
CA PHE A 117 6.01 4.94 10.89
C PHE A 117 4.87 5.27 9.91
N GLY A 118 3.91 4.35 9.76
CA GLY A 118 2.71 4.59 8.95
C GLY A 118 1.86 5.76 9.45
N ILE A 119 1.61 5.84 10.77
CA ILE A 119 0.90 6.95 11.40
C ILE A 119 1.63 8.28 11.19
N LEU A 120 2.96 8.27 11.34
CA LEU A 120 3.77 9.46 11.15
C LEU A 120 3.69 9.96 9.70
N GLN A 121 3.81 9.09 8.70
CA GLN A 121 3.67 9.48 7.30
C GLN A 121 2.26 9.97 6.96
N LEU A 122 1.20 9.30 7.44
CA LEU A 122 -0.19 9.72 7.23
C LEU A 122 -0.47 11.08 7.87
N SER A 123 0.11 11.35 9.04
CA SER A 123 -0.02 12.66 9.72
C SER A 123 0.63 13.78 8.90
N ILE A 124 1.80 13.53 8.31
CA ILE A 124 2.46 14.48 7.41
C ILE A 124 1.59 14.74 6.17
N VAL A 125 1.00 13.69 5.57
CA VAL A 125 0.07 13.85 4.44
C VAL A 125 -1.12 14.73 4.84
N ALA A 126 -1.72 14.50 6.02
CA ALA A 126 -2.83 15.31 6.51
C ALA A 126 -2.44 16.79 6.72
N ILE A 127 -1.25 17.05 7.27
CA ILE A 127 -0.73 18.42 7.45
C ILE A 127 -0.54 19.13 6.10
N ILE A 128 0.00 18.43 5.10
CA ILE A 128 0.20 18.97 3.75
C ILE A 128 -1.15 19.32 3.11
N LEU A 129 -2.14 18.44 3.24
CA LEU A 129 -3.50 18.69 2.73
C LEU A 129 -4.14 19.90 3.43
N PHE A 130 -3.92 20.06 4.73
CA PHE A 130 -4.45 21.19 5.50
C PHE A 130 -3.80 22.53 5.14
N PHE A 131 -2.47 22.57 4.98
CA PHE A 131 -1.73 23.80 4.62
C PHE A 131 -1.81 24.16 3.13
N GLY A 132 -2.32 23.25 2.29
CA GLY A 132 -2.48 23.46 0.86
C GLY A 132 -1.15 23.63 0.10
N ARG A 133 -1.22 24.27 -1.08
CA ARG A 133 -0.12 24.35 -2.06
C ARG A 133 1.05 25.29 -1.66
N ASN A 134 1.03 25.84 -0.44
CA ASN A 134 2.02 26.83 0.05
C ASN A 134 3.30 26.19 0.61
N MET A 135 3.55 24.92 0.33
CA MET A 135 4.77 24.24 0.77
C MET A 135 5.93 24.50 -0.19
N PRO A 136 7.14 24.79 0.33
CA PRO A 136 8.32 24.99 -0.50
C PRO A 136 8.62 23.71 -1.29
N GLY A 137 8.95 23.88 -2.56
CA GLY A 137 9.31 22.79 -3.46
C GLY A 137 10.47 23.21 -4.35
N PHE A 138 11.23 22.23 -4.81
CA PHE A 138 12.30 22.44 -5.78
C PHE A 138 11.75 22.14 -7.18
N GLY A 139 11.20 23.18 -7.82
CA GLY A 139 10.54 23.06 -9.12
C GLY A 139 9.28 22.17 -9.06
N TRP A 140 9.39 20.96 -9.62
CA TRP A 140 8.30 20.00 -9.81
C TRP A 140 8.17 19.03 -8.62
N ILE A 141 9.19 18.96 -7.75
CA ILE A 141 9.26 18.05 -6.60
C ILE A 141 9.06 18.87 -5.33
N GLY A 142 7.99 18.57 -4.58
CA GLY A 142 7.80 19.15 -3.25
C GLY A 142 8.85 18.63 -2.28
N LEU A 143 9.34 19.48 -1.36
CA LEU A 143 10.31 19.07 -0.34
C LEU A 143 9.80 17.88 0.49
N ASN A 144 8.47 17.79 0.62
CA ASN A 144 7.73 16.70 1.25
C ASN A 144 8.04 15.32 0.65
N SER A 145 8.30 15.21 -0.65
CA SER A 145 8.64 13.93 -1.28
C SER A 145 9.96 13.37 -0.75
N PHE A 146 10.96 14.22 -0.51
CA PHE A 146 12.22 13.80 0.10
C PHE A 146 12.02 13.35 1.55
N ILE A 147 11.16 14.05 2.30
CA ILE A 147 10.80 13.68 3.66
C ILE A 147 10.13 12.30 3.70
N PHE A 148 9.17 12.03 2.80
CA PHE A 148 8.52 10.72 2.71
C PHE A 148 9.50 9.59 2.40
N ILE A 149 10.38 9.78 1.42
CA ILE A 149 11.39 8.78 1.05
C ILE A 149 12.35 8.54 2.22
N PHE A 150 12.81 9.61 2.88
CA PHE A 150 13.73 9.50 4.01
C PHE A 150 13.11 8.73 5.17
N ILE A 151 11.88 9.07 5.57
CA ILE A 151 11.15 8.40 6.64
C ILE A 151 10.90 6.92 6.28
N TYR A 152 10.55 6.62 5.03
CA TYR A 152 10.32 5.25 4.58
C TYR A 152 11.60 4.40 4.68
N ILE A 153 12.73 4.91 4.17
CA ILE A 153 14.02 4.21 4.24
C ILE A 153 14.46 4.02 5.70
N LEU A 154 14.33 5.06 6.53
CA LEU A 154 14.68 5.00 7.94
C LEU A 154 13.80 3.99 8.69
N GLY A 155 12.49 4.02 8.46
CA GLY A 155 11.55 3.06 9.06
C GLY A 155 11.87 1.63 8.67
N MET A 156 12.11 1.37 7.39
CA MET A 156 12.52 0.05 6.90
C MET A 156 13.85 -0.42 7.51
N GLY A 157 14.83 0.48 7.62
CA GLY A 157 16.12 0.17 8.23
C GLY A 157 16.00 -0.21 9.71
N LEU A 158 15.18 0.51 10.47
CA LEU A 158 14.93 0.20 11.89
C LEU A 158 14.14 -1.10 12.08
N ILE A 159 13.16 -1.36 11.22
CA ILE A 159 12.41 -2.63 11.25
C ILE A 159 13.34 -3.81 10.95
N PHE A 160 14.25 -3.67 9.98
CA PHE A 160 15.26 -4.69 9.69
C PHE A 160 16.15 -4.98 10.90
N GLN A 161 16.59 -3.94 11.61
CA GLN A 161 17.43 -4.10 12.81
C GLN A 161 16.66 -4.80 13.94
N TYR A 162 15.42 -4.39 14.18
CA TYR A 162 14.57 -4.98 15.22
C TYR A 162 14.26 -6.45 14.95
N ASP A 163 13.97 -6.82 13.70
CA ASP A 163 13.72 -8.22 13.29
C ASP A 163 14.97 -9.08 13.47
N LYS A 164 16.17 -8.51 13.22
CA LYS A 164 17.45 -9.19 13.41
C LYS A 164 17.82 -9.39 14.89
N GLU A 165 17.46 -8.46 15.77
CA GLU A 165 17.68 -8.56 17.21
C GLU A 165 16.72 -9.54 17.91
N SER A 166 15.62 -9.89 17.24
CA SER A 166 14.56 -10.77 17.76
C SER A 166 14.75 -12.26 17.40
N CYS A 167 15.73 -12.60 16.54
CA CYS A 167 16.13 -13.96 16.19
C CYS A 167 17.39 -14.39 16.95
#